data_AF-A0A080LY67-F1
#
_entry.id   AF-A0A080LY67-F1
#
_cell.length_a   1.000
_cell.length_b   1.000
_cell.length_c   1.000
_cell.angle_alpha   90.00
_cell.angle_beta   90.00
_cell.angle_gamma   90.00
#
_symmetry.space_group_name_H-M   'P 1'
#
loop_
_entity.id
_entity.type
_entity.pdbx_description
1 polymer ?
#
loop_
_entity_poly.entity_id
_entity_poly.type
_entity_poly.pdbx_seq_one_letter_code
_entity_poly.pdbx_strand_id
1 'polypeptide(L)'
;MNMTLQRAVVASAVLAAFGATSIANAATCLTNPSDVVGNPVFNATVNTFIGLGINPGTTCIENAVWTDPSGFGLGTYLKGAEGFGYGYDPTTLGAYNGAGSLAANANQRDFYWVQDTSANANPGGAVGSGPSQGIIWDLGGQANQVAVFVFVDHGPVPQEVLENTAWLSNDPDATDAGWTQASLVHVYGGGWSADPDIADGFVAVYQLPSAATFRYVSVTWGGPGAIQRDNDNEIDAVGGLNFDGGGIKVPEPGSLALLGLGLAGLSTIRRRRST
;
A
#
# COMPACT_ATOMS: atom_id res chain seq x y z
N MET A 1 -33.11 -65.31 -15.44
CA MET A 1 -32.66 -64.06 -16.11
C MET A 1 -31.98 -63.20 -15.07
N ASN A 2 -30.64 -63.22 -15.02
CA ASN A 2 -29.84 -62.41 -14.11
C ASN A 2 -29.48 -61.10 -14.83
N MET A 3 -29.94 -59.96 -14.30
CA MET A 3 -29.54 -58.63 -14.76
C MET A 3 -28.38 -58.13 -13.89
N THR A 4 -27.18 -58.09 -14.48
CA THR A 4 -25.96 -57.57 -13.87
C THR A 4 -25.92 -56.04 -14.07
N LEU A 5 -25.96 -55.29 -12.97
CA LEU A 5 -25.89 -53.83 -12.97
C LEU A 5 -24.41 -53.38 -13.08
N GLN A 6 -23.99 -52.85 -14.23
CA GLN A 6 -22.68 -52.22 -14.40
C GLN A 6 -22.70 -50.80 -13.80
N ARG A 7 -21.89 -50.57 -12.77
CA ARG A 7 -21.63 -49.24 -12.21
C ARG A 7 -20.55 -48.54 -13.04
N ALA A 8 -20.93 -47.44 -13.69
CA ALA A 8 -19.99 -46.55 -14.37
C ALA A 8 -19.28 -45.66 -13.32
N VAL A 9 -17.95 -45.76 -13.26
CA VAL A 9 -17.10 -44.85 -12.49
C VAL A 9 -16.80 -43.64 -13.37
N VAL A 10 -17.31 -42.47 -13.00
CA VAL A 10 -16.98 -41.20 -13.65
C VAL A 10 -15.71 -40.66 -12.98
N ALA A 11 -14.59 -40.72 -13.69
CA ALA A 11 -13.34 -40.12 -13.27
C ALA A 11 -13.36 -38.62 -13.64
N SER A 12 -13.49 -37.76 -12.64
CA SER A 12 -13.33 -36.31 -12.80
C SER A 12 -11.83 -35.98 -12.90
N ALA A 13 -11.38 -35.59 -14.10
CA ALA A 13 -10.04 -35.06 -14.30
C ALA A 13 -10.00 -33.61 -13.80
N VAL A 14 -9.33 -33.38 -12.66
CA VAL A 14 -8.98 -32.05 -12.18
C VAL A 14 -7.75 -31.59 -12.97
N LEU A 15 -7.96 -30.70 -13.95
CA LEU A 15 -6.87 -30.01 -14.63
C LEU A 15 -6.35 -28.91 -13.70
N ALA A 16 -5.22 -29.16 -13.04
CA ALA A 16 -4.47 -28.13 -12.34
C ALA A 16 -3.72 -27.28 -13.37
N ALA A 17 -4.29 -26.13 -13.73
CA ALA A 17 -3.59 -25.11 -14.50
C ALA A 17 -2.58 -24.41 -13.58
N PHE A 18 -1.32 -24.82 -13.64
CA PHE A 18 -0.21 -24.06 -13.05
C PHE A 18 0.03 -22.83 -13.94
N GLY A 19 -0.64 -21.72 -13.60
CA GLY A 19 -0.30 -20.42 -14.16
C GLY A 19 1.09 -20.04 -13.68
N ALA A 20 2.04 -19.89 -14.61
CA ALA A 20 3.31 -19.27 -14.32
C ALA A 20 3.04 -17.82 -13.92
N THR A 21 3.13 -17.52 -12.62
CA THR A 21 3.12 -16.15 -12.13
C THR A 21 4.41 -15.50 -12.61
N SER A 22 4.29 -14.55 -13.53
CA SER A 22 5.38 -13.60 -13.81
C SER A 22 5.65 -12.84 -12.52
N ILE A 23 6.73 -13.20 -11.83
CA ILE A 23 7.32 -12.36 -10.80
C ILE A 23 7.71 -11.09 -11.54
N ALA A 24 7.04 -9.97 -11.25
CA ALA A 24 7.50 -8.68 -11.71
C ALA A 24 8.95 -8.54 -11.22
N ASN A 25 9.88 -8.28 -12.14
CA ASN A 25 11.28 -8.05 -11.79
C ASN A 25 11.35 -6.73 -11.01
N ALA A 26 11.23 -6.79 -9.69
CA ALA A 26 11.67 -5.69 -8.84
C ALA A 26 13.13 -5.37 -9.20
N ALA A 27 13.47 -4.09 -9.25
CA ALA A 27 14.84 -3.72 -9.60
C ALA A 27 15.80 -4.22 -8.52
N THR A 28 17.06 -4.42 -8.88
CA THR A 28 18.07 -4.83 -7.92
C THR A 28 18.23 -3.74 -6.85
N CYS A 29 18.10 -4.11 -5.58
CA CYS A 29 18.35 -3.20 -4.47
C CYS A 29 19.79 -2.65 -4.56
N LEU A 30 19.89 -1.33 -4.43
CA LEU A 30 21.14 -0.60 -4.35
C LEU A 30 21.80 -0.90 -3.01
N THR A 31 23.09 -1.19 -3.05
CA THR A 31 23.86 -1.57 -1.86
C THR A 31 25.17 -0.81 -1.75
N ASN A 32 25.64 -0.14 -2.82
CA ASN A 32 26.85 0.66 -2.71
C ASN A 32 26.48 2.02 -2.09
N PRO A 33 27.19 2.48 -1.05
CA PRO A 33 26.88 3.76 -0.39
C PRO A 33 26.84 4.97 -1.33
N SER A 34 27.59 4.92 -2.45
CA SER A 34 27.64 5.99 -3.46
C SER A 34 26.56 5.91 -4.54
N ASP A 35 25.74 4.86 -4.55
CA ASP A 35 24.64 4.74 -5.53
C ASP A 35 23.65 5.88 -5.31
N VAL A 36 23.34 6.62 -6.38
CA VAL A 36 22.36 7.71 -6.38
C VAL A 36 20.96 7.13 -6.27
N VAL A 37 20.12 7.77 -5.47
CA VAL A 37 18.74 7.35 -5.22
C VAL A 37 17.80 8.50 -5.57
N GLY A 38 16.85 8.21 -6.45
CA GLY A 38 15.84 9.12 -6.96
C GLY A 38 16.34 10.27 -7.79
N ASN A 39 15.52 11.33 -7.80
CA ASN A 39 15.78 12.49 -8.63
C ASN A 39 17.11 13.17 -8.20
N PRO A 40 18.00 13.52 -9.15
CA PRO A 40 19.28 14.16 -8.84
C PRO A 40 19.17 15.46 -8.03
N VAL A 41 18.03 16.18 -8.09
CA VAL A 41 17.77 17.38 -7.29
C VAL A 41 17.85 17.08 -5.79
N PHE A 42 17.50 15.86 -5.37
CA PHE A 42 17.57 15.46 -3.97
C PHE A 42 18.99 15.22 -3.48
N ASN A 43 19.94 14.98 -4.40
CA ASN A 43 21.31 14.62 -4.07
C ASN A 43 21.39 13.46 -3.04
N ALA A 44 20.42 12.54 -3.11
CA ALA A 44 20.32 11.41 -2.20
C ALA A 44 21.17 10.24 -2.72
N THR A 45 21.82 9.55 -1.78
CA THR A 45 22.59 8.34 -2.04
C THR A 45 22.18 7.27 -1.04
N VAL A 46 22.51 6.00 -1.29
CA VAL A 46 22.35 4.94 -0.29
C VAL A 46 22.99 5.34 1.05
N ASN A 47 24.14 6.02 1.04
CA ASN A 47 24.78 6.51 2.27
C ASN A 47 23.94 7.57 3.00
N THR A 48 23.15 8.36 2.28
CA THR A 48 22.18 9.29 2.88
C THR A 48 21.17 8.52 3.72
N PHE A 49 20.57 7.46 3.17
CA PHE A 49 19.62 6.61 3.90
C PHE A 49 20.30 5.85 5.06
N ILE A 50 21.53 5.36 4.89
CA ILE A 50 22.31 4.75 5.99
C ILE A 50 22.54 5.75 7.13
N GLY A 51 22.92 6.98 6.80
CA GLY A 51 23.13 8.06 7.78
C GLY A 51 21.85 8.41 8.56
N LEU A 52 20.70 8.15 7.96
CA LEU A 52 19.38 8.29 8.56
C LEU A 52 18.94 7.07 9.39
N GLY A 53 19.73 5.99 9.42
CA GLY A 53 19.46 4.79 10.20
C GLY A 53 18.74 3.68 9.42
N ILE A 54 18.51 3.85 8.11
CA ILE A 54 18.00 2.77 7.27
C ILE A 54 19.11 1.77 6.99
N ASN A 55 18.80 0.48 7.15
CA ASN A 55 19.73 -0.60 6.90
C ASN A 55 19.45 -1.23 5.53
N PRO A 56 20.35 -1.05 4.52
CA PRO A 56 20.18 -1.66 3.20
C PRO A 56 20.19 -3.20 3.20
N GLY A 57 20.60 -3.83 4.31
CA GLY A 57 20.50 -5.28 4.49
C GLY A 57 19.09 -5.77 4.83
N THR A 58 18.18 -4.88 5.23
CA THR A 58 16.78 -5.21 5.58
C THR A 58 15.76 -4.38 4.81
N THR A 59 16.17 -3.25 4.25
CA THR A 59 15.33 -2.37 3.43
C THR A 59 15.94 -2.29 2.03
N CYS A 60 15.17 -2.69 1.03
CA CYS A 60 15.56 -2.54 -0.36
C CYS A 60 15.42 -1.06 -0.77
N ILE A 61 16.52 -0.43 -1.13
CA ILE A 61 16.51 0.92 -1.71
C ILE A 61 16.75 0.73 -3.21
N GLU A 62 15.86 1.23 -4.06
CA GLU A 62 16.01 1.12 -5.51
C GLU A 62 15.85 2.48 -6.19
N ASN A 63 16.31 2.61 -7.44
CA ASN A 63 16.11 3.82 -8.25
C ASN A 63 15.04 3.63 -9.33
N ALA A 64 14.15 2.67 -9.14
CA ALA A 64 13.06 2.39 -10.06
C ALA A 64 11.84 3.26 -9.74
N VAL A 65 11.08 3.59 -10.78
CA VAL A 65 9.71 4.11 -10.64
C VAL A 65 8.81 2.97 -10.20
N TRP A 66 7.96 3.21 -9.22
CA TRP A 66 6.95 2.25 -8.79
C TRP A 66 6.08 1.82 -9.97
N THR A 67 5.87 0.51 -10.11
CA THR A 67 4.93 -0.05 -11.08
C THR A 67 3.90 -0.87 -10.35
N ASP A 68 2.62 -0.57 -10.59
CA ASP A 68 1.53 -1.26 -9.93
C ASP A 68 1.62 -2.78 -10.17
N PRO A 69 1.76 -3.59 -9.10
CA PRO A 69 1.72 -5.01 -9.23
C PRO A 69 0.33 -5.47 -9.69
N SER A 70 0.24 -6.68 -10.25
CA SER A 70 -1.04 -7.24 -10.70
C SER A 70 -2.07 -7.26 -9.56
N GLY A 71 -3.26 -6.71 -9.83
CA GLY A 71 -4.35 -6.60 -8.87
C GLY A 71 -4.18 -5.49 -7.83
N PHE A 72 -3.20 -4.59 -8.00
CA PHE A 72 -3.04 -3.44 -7.12
C PHE A 72 -4.21 -2.48 -7.25
N GLY A 73 -4.60 -1.90 -6.12
CA GLY A 73 -5.61 -0.86 -6.03
C GLY A 73 -5.27 0.08 -4.88
N LEU A 74 -5.65 1.35 -5.04
CA LEU A 74 -5.53 2.33 -3.99
C LEU A 74 -6.58 2.09 -2.90
N GLY A 75 -6.22 2.44 -1.67
CA GLY A 75 -7.13 2.44 -0.54
C GLY A 75 -8.19 3.53 -0.67
N THR A 76 -9.23 3.43 0.15
CA THR A 76 -10.27 4.45 0.30
C THR A 76 -10.13 5.16 1.63
N TYR A 77 -9.88 6.47 1.58
CA TYR A 77 -9.78 7.35 2.73
C TYR A 77 -11.04 7.26 3.60
N LEU A 78 -10.83 7.16 4.91
CA LEU A 78 -11.89 7.12 5.91
C LEU A 78 -11.93 8.40 6.75
N LYS A 79 -10.79 8.78 7.35
CA LYS A 79 -10.70 9.88 8.34
C LYS A 79 -9.24 10.21 8.68
N GLY A 80 -9.05 11.16 9.61
CA GLY A 80 -7.79 11.41 10.31
C GLY A 80 -6.97 12.55 9.72
N ALA A 81 -7.04 12.78 8.41
CA ALA A 81 -6.40 13.94 7.80
C ALA A 81 -6.93 15.28 8.33
N GLU A 82 -6.03 16.22 8.56
CA GLU A 82 -6.28 17.53 9.17
C GLU A 82 -6.02 18.70 8.21
N GLY A 83 -5.28 18.44 7.13
CA GLY A 83 -5.07 19.37 6.04
C GLY A 83 -5.08 18.67 4.68
N PHE A 84 -5.15 19.48 3.64
CA PHE A 84 -5.09 19.04 2.27
C PHE A 84 -4.61 20.16 1.35
N GLY A 85 -3.98 19.77 0.26
CA GLY A 85 -3.47 20.69 -0.74
C GLY A 85 -3.10 19.99 -2.03
N TYR A 86 -2.27 20.67 -2.82
CA TYR A 86 -1.84 20.21 -4.12
C TYR A 86 -0.54 20.89 -4.58
N GLY A 87 0.18 20.25 -5.50
CA GLY A 87 1.28 20.84 -6.27
C GLY A 87 0.82 21.28 -7.67
N TYR A 88 0.99 22.56 -8.02
CA TYR A 88 0.65 23.04 -9.38
C TYR A 88 1.71 22.64 -10.42
N ASP A 89 2.96 22.52 -9.96
CA ASP A 89 4.11 22.13 -10.77
C ASP A 89 4.84 20.99 -10.04
N PRO A 90 4.56 19.72 -10.40
CA PRO A 90 5.18 18.57 -9.75
C PRO A 90 6.69 18.50 -10.01
N THR A 91 7.25 19.29 -10.93
CA THR A 91 8.68 19.32 -11.24
C THR A 91 9.49 20.18 -10.26
N THR A 92 8.82 20.82 -9.30
CA THR A 92 9.41 21.63 -8.25
C THR A 92 8.86 21.23 -6.88
N LEU A 93 9.65 21.45 -5.83
CA LEU A 93 9.14 21.36 -4.47
C LEU A 93 8.22 22.56 -4.21
N GLY A 94 7.01 22.28 -3.75
CA GLY A 94 6.07 23.30 -3.29
C GLY A 94 4.64 22.80 -3.24
N ALA A 95 3.99 23.03 -2.09
CA ALA A 95 2.57 22.78 -1.89
C ALA A 95 1.76 24.06 -1.73
N TYR A 96 0.47 23.94 -2.04
CA TYR A 96 -0.52 24.95 -1.80
C TYR A 96 -1.72 24.35 -1.05
N ASN A 97 -2.06 24.97 0.08
CA ASN A 97 -3.20 24.54 0.89
C ASN A 97 -4.55 24.83 0.21
N GLY A 98 -5.51 23.94 0.43
CA GLY A 98 -6.94 24.26 0.30
C GLY A 98 -7.58 24.04 -1.08
N ALA A 99 -6.99 23.22 -1.96
CA ALA A 99 -7.67 22.79 -3.19
C ALA A 99 -8.20 21.36 -3.08
N GLY A 100 -9.45 21.15 -3.48
CA GLY A 100 -10.11 19.85 -3.44
C GLY A 100 -10.80 19.57 -2.11
N SER A 101 -10.66 18.35 -1.61
CA SER A 101 -11.22 17.91 -0.32
C SER A 101 -10.41 16.73 0.20
N LEU A 102 -10.39 16.53 1.52
CA LEU A 102 -9.71 15.40 2.16
C LEU A 102 -9.93 14.06 1.42
N ALA A 103 -11.20 13.71 1.18
CA ALA A 103 -11.54 12.45 0.52
C ALA A 103 -11.21 12.42 -1.00
N ALA A 104 -11.17 13.56 -1.68
CA ALA A 104 -10.78 13.59 -3.09
C ALA A 104 -9.27 13.43 -3.25
N ASN A 105 -8.52 14.14 -2.41
CA ASN A 105 -7.06 14.23 -2.48
C ASN A 105 -6.39 12.94 -1.97
N ALA A 106 -6.96 12.28 -0.96
CA ALA A 106 -6.35 11.08 -0.36
C ALA A 106 -6.56 9.77 -1.15
N ASN A 107 -7.24 9.79 -2.30
CA ASN A 107 -7.75 8.57 -2.96
C ASN A 107 -7.19 8.34 -4.37
N GLN A 108 -6.28 9.19 -4.81
CA GLN A 108 -5.70 9.15 -6.15
C GLN A 108 -4.20 9.41 -6.06
N ARG A 109 -3.46 9.12 -7.12
CA ARG A 109 -2.08 9.59 -7.28
C ARG A 109 -2.12 10.71 -8.30
N ASP A 110 -2.29 11.93 -7.81
CA ASP A 110 -2.57 13.07 -8.68
C ASP A 110 -1.90 14.37 -8.21
N PHE A 111 -0.91 14.27 -7.32
CA PHE A 111 -0.20 15.40 -6.72
C PHE A 111 -1.11 16.30 -5.87
N TYR A 112 -2.29 15.81 -5.50
CA TYR A 112 -3.03 16.32 -4.37
C TYR A 112 -2.60 15.52 -3.14
N TRP A 113 -2.64 16.15 -1.98
CA TRP A 113 -2.19 15.51 -0.76
C TRP A 113 -3.15 15.77 0.38
N VAL A 114 -3.06 14.92 1.39
CA VAL A 114 -3.61 15.10 2.73
C VAL A 114 -2.51 15.01 3.76
N GLN A 115 -2.68 15.69 4.89
CA GLN A 115 -1.69 15.71 5.96
C GLN A 115 -2.25 15.29 7.32
N ASP A 116 -1.41 14.64 8.11
CA ASP A 116 -1.54 14.46 9.55
C ASP A 116 -0.66 15.51 10.23
N THR A 117 -1.24 16.32 11.10
CA THR A 117 -0.54 17.30 11.97
C THR A 117 -0.93 17.10 13.43
N SER A 118 -1.42 15.91 13.77
CA SER A 118 -2.14 15.72 15.02
C SER A 118 -1.20 15.92 16.20
N ALA A 119 -1.76 16.24 17.36
CA ALA A 119 -0.95 16.61 18.51
C ALA A 119 0.07 15.53 18.88
N ASN A 120 1.31 15.96 19.10
CA ASN A 120 2.44 15.07 19.42
C ASN A 120 2.09 14.10 20.54
N ALA A 121 2.10 12.82 20.21
CA ALA A 121 2.16 11.71 21.15
C ALA A 121 3.61 11.21 21.25
N ASN A 122 3.84 10.23 22.14
CA ASN A 122 5.12 9.52 22.27
C ASN A 122 4.96 8.00 21.98
N PRO A 123 4.40 7.60 20.82
CA PRO A 123 4.19 6.20 20.48
C PRO A 123 5.52 5.43 20.46
N GLY A 124 5.60 4.35 21.21
CA GLY A 124 6.80 3.50 21.26
C GLY A 124 8.07 4.23 21.75
N GLY A 125 7.94 5.39 22.41
CA GLY A 125 9.07 6.19 22.87
C GLY A 125 9.67 7.14 21.83
N ALA A 126 9.03 7.29 20.66
CA ALA A 126 9.37 8.28 19.64
C ALA A 126 8.23 9.31 19.49
N VAL A 127 8.59 10.56 19.19
CA VAL A 127 7.62 11.65 18.98
C VAL A 127 6.87 11.45 17.66
N GLY A 128 5.55 11.68 17.65
CA GLY A 128 4.68 11.67 16.47
C GLY A 128 3.21 11.46 16.85
N SER A 129 2.30 11.39 15.88
CA SER A 129 0.89 11.07 16.14
C SER A 129 0.70 9.65 16.67
N GLY A 130 -0.34 9.47 17.48
CA GLY A 130 -0.85 8.13 17.78
C GLY A 130 -1.53 7.52 16.56
N PRO A 131 -1.42 6.20 16.30
CA PRO A 131 -2.03 5.58 15.13
C PRO A 131 -3.56 5.65 15.10
N SER A 132 -4.23 5.87 16.23
CA SER A 132 -5.68 6.15 16.26
C SER A 132 -6.06 7.54 15.74
N GLN A 133 -5.09 8.44 15.57
CA GLN A 133 -5.27 9.82 15.10
C GLN A 133 -4.72 10.06 13.69
N GLY A 134 -3.85 9.18 13.18
CA GLY A 134 -3.28 9.31 11.83
C GLY A 134 -4.31 9.24 10.70
N ILE A 135 -3.85 9.43 9.48
CA ILE A 135 -4.70 9.35 8.29
C ILE A 135 -5.03 7.88 8.02
N ILE A 136 -6.32 7.55 7.97
CA ILE A 136 -6.78 6.15 7.90
C ILE A 136 -7.47 5.85 6.57
N TRP A 137 -7.06 4.74 5.95
CA TRP A 137 -7.65 4.20 4.73
C TRP A 137 -8.14 2.75 4.90
N ASP A 138 -9.20 2.40 4.18
CA ASP A 138 -9.60 1.01 3.89
C ASP A 138 -8.84 0.51 2.65
N LEU A 139 -8.03 -0.54 2.81
CA LEU A 139 -7.24 -1.11 1.71
C LEU A 139 -8.07 -1.98 0.75
N GLY A 140 -9.38 -2.14 0.98
CA GLY A 140 -10.28 -2.94 0.15
C GLY A 140 -10.16 -4.45 0.39
N GLY A 141 -9.20 -4.90 1.21
CA GLY A 141 -9.06 -6.27 1.65
C GLY A 141 -7.87 -6.47 2.58
N GLN A 142 -7.55 -7.72 2.88
CA GLN A 142 -6.53 -8.09 3.85
C GLN A 142 -5.12 -7.94 3.27
N ALA A 143 -4.34 -7.02 3.83
CA ALA A 143 -2.99 -6.66 3.43
C ALA A 143 -1.96 -7.06 4.49
N ASN A 144 -0.76 -7.43 4.06
CA ASN A 144 0.40 -7.57 4.95
C ASN A 144 1.40 -6.42 4.78
N GLN A 145 1.32 -5.76 3.64
CA GLN A 145 2.17 -4.68 3.21
C GLN A 145 1.31 -3.48 2.79
N VAL A 146 1.88 -2.29 2.84
CA VAL A 146 1.27 -1.07 2.32
C VAL A 146 2.31 -0.26 1.55
N ALA A 147 1.96 0.16 0.34
CA ALA A 147 2.66 1.20 -0.39
C ALA A 147 2.07 2.56 0.01
N VAL A 148 2.93 3.47 0.42
CA VAL A 148 2.59 4.86 0.75
C VAL A 148 3.21 5.74 -0.34
N PHE A 149 2.35 6.51 -1.01
CA PHE A 149 2.73 7.47 -2.04
C PHE A 149 2.81 8.83 -1.37
N VAL A 150 4.04 9.24 -1.08
CA VAL A 150 4.32 10.46 -0.35
C VAL A 150 4.38 11.62 -1.33
N PHE A 151 3.88 12.77 -0.92
CA PHE A 151 4.08 14.03 -1.60
C PHE A 151 5.20 14.79 -0.89
N VAL A 152 6.08 15.44 -1.64
CA VAL A 152 7.19 16.21 -1.09
C VAL A 152 6.98 17.67 -1.41
N ASP A 153 6.69 18.48 -0.41
CA ASP A 153 6.45 19.90 -0.60
C ASP A 153 7.66 20.77 -0.25
N HIS A 154 8.55 20.28 0.60
CA HIS A 154 9.78 20.94 0.98
C HIS A 154 10.92 19.98 1.29
N GLY A 155 12.00 20.55 1.80
CA GLY A 155 13.17 19.80 2.22
C GLY A 155 13.38 19.93 3.73
N PRO A 156 14.23 19.06 4.30
CA PRO A 156 15.28 18.33 3.59
C PRO A 156 14.81 16.99 2.98
N VAL A 157 15.24 16.74 1.75
CA VAL A 157 15.09 15.45 1.05
C VAL A 157 16.38 14.63 1.19
N PRO A 158 16.33 13.30 1.43
CA PRO A 158 15.17 12.40 1.41
C PRO A 158 14.38 12.29 2.73
N GLN A 159 14.68 13.10 3.75
CA GLN A 159 14.12 12.96 5.10
C GLN A 159 12.60 13.11 5.10
N GLU A 160 12.10 14.12 4.39
CA GLU A 160 10.67 14.40 4.20
C GLU A 160 9.89 13.15 3.85
N VAL A 161 10.39 12.41 2.85
CA VAL A 161 9.69 11.28 2.28
C VAL A 161 9.50 10.12 3.28
N LEU A 162 10.22 10.16 4.39
CA LEU A 162 10.27 9.14 5.43
C LEU A 162 9.88 9.70 6.81
N GLU A 163 9.11 10.79 6.84
CA GLU A 163 8.56 11.37 8.07
C GLU A 163 7.34 10.63 8.62
N ASN A 164 6.92 9.55 7.95
CA ASN A 164 5.73 8.81 8.31
C ASN A 164 6.01 7.41 8.91
N THR A 165 5.11 7.00 9.80
CA THR A 165 5.01 5.60 10.27
C THR A 165 3.69 5.00 9.76
N ALA A 166 3.77 3.79 9.22
CA ALA A 166 2.59 3.03 8.82
C ALA A 166 2.19 1.98 9.87
N TRP A 167 0.89 1.90 10.14
CA TRP A 167 0.30 0.98 11.09
C TRP A 167 -0.90 0.28 10.49
N LEU A 168 -1.12 -0.98 10.82
CA LEU A 168 -2.24 -1.74 10.30
C LEU A 168 -3.17 -2.27 11.40
N SER A 169 -4.47 -2.31 11.11
CA SER A 169 -5.50 -2.86 11.98
C SER A 169 -6.68 -3.45 11.22
N ASN A 170 -7.50 -4.26 11.89
CA ASN A 170 -8.78 -4.77 11.39
C ASN A 170 -9.96 -3.94 11.92
N ASP A 171 -9.68 -2.88 12.67
CA ASP A 171 -10.65 -1.94 13.19
C ASP A 171 -10.13 -0.51 12.94
N PRO A 172 -10.81 0.30 12.09
CA PRO A 172 -10.37 1.66 11.81
C PRO A 172 -10.63 2.60 12.99
N ASP A 173 -11.39 2.17 14.00
CA ASP A 173 -11.68 2.90 15.23
C ASP A 173 -10.89 2.35 16.44
N ALA A 174 -9.90 1.49 16.20
CA ALA A 174 -9.04 0.96 17.24
C ALA A 174 -8.33 2.09 18.00
N THR A 175 -8.23 1.94 19.33
CA THR A 175 -7.30 2.73 20.14
C THR A 175 -5.86 2.44 19.73
N ASP A 176 -4.89 3.26 20.14
CA ASP A 176 -3.49 3.11 19.71
C ASP A 176 -2.93 1.69 19.91
N ALA A 177 -3.37 0.98 20.96
CA ALA A 177 -2.93 -0.38 21.25
C ALA A 177 -3.47 -1.44 20.27
N GLY A 178 -4.50 -1.13 19.49
CA GLY A 178 -5.10 -2.02 18.48
C GLY A 178 -4.47 -1.90 17.10
N TRP A 179 -3.42 -1.09 16.95
CA TRP A 179 -2.67 -0.91 15.72
C TRP A 179 -1.32 -1.63 15.79
N THR A 180 -0.92 -2.28 14.70
CA THR A 180 0.36 -2.97 14.59
C THR A 180 1.28 -2.19 13.66
N GLN A 181 2.46 -1.81 14.15
CA GLN A 181 3.45 -1.09 13.34
C GLN A 181 3.99 -1.98 12.21
N ALA A 182 4.09 -1.43 11.02
CA ALA A 182 4.83 -2.00 9.91
C ALA A 182 6.22 -1.36 9.78
N SER A 183 7.17 -2.12 9.27
CA SER A 183 8.56 -1.67 9.08
C SER A 183 8.82 -1.34 7.62
N LEU A 184 9.59 -0.30 7.35
CA LEU A 184 10.00 0.07 5.99
C LEU A 184 10.85 -1.05 5.37
N VAL A 185 10.37 -1.63 4.27
CA VAL A 185 11.05 -2.71 3.54
C VAL A 185 11.48 -2.33 2.14
N HIS A 186 10.80 -1.37 1.49
CA HIS A 186 11.25 -0.82 0.21
C HIS A 186 11.16 0.70 0.15
N VAL A 187 12.10 1.31 -0.57
CA VAL A 187 12.07 2.70 -1.02
C VAL A 187 12.26 2.72 -2.53
N TYR A 188 11.24 3.11 -3.27
CA TYR A 188 11.29 3.33 -4.71
C TYR A 188 11.75 4.76 -4.99
N GLY A 189 13.04 4.91 -5.25
CA GLY A 189 13.72 6.17 -5.51
C GLY A 189 13.10 6.99 -6.64
N GLY A 190 12.55 6.33 -7.65
CA GLY A 190 11.95 7.01 -8.80
C GLY A 190 10.50 7.43 -8.61
N GLY A 191 9.98 7.48 -7.37
CA GLY A 191 8.58 7.86 -7.13
C GLY A 191 7.58 6.91 -7.78
N TRP A 192 6.46 7.46 -8.26
CA TRP A 192 5.40 6.72 -8.96
C TRP A 192 5.03 7.34 -10.31
N SER A 193 5.38 8.61 -10.52
CA SER A 193 5.38 9.31 -11.79
C SER A 193 6.81 9.34 -12.34
N ALA A 194 6.94 9.54 -13.65
CA ALA A 194 8.27 9.58 -14.26
C ALA A 194 8.85 10.99 -14.14
N ASP A 195 10.19 11.08 -14.11
CA ASP A 195 10.89 12.35 -14.26
C ASP A 195 10.28 13.21 -15.40
N PRO A 196 10.15 14.53 -15.20
CA PRO A 196 10.82 15.35 -14.19
C PRO A 196 10.01 15.64 -12.92
N ASP A 197 8.92 14.91 -12.67
CA ASP A 197 8.09 15.11 -11.49
C ASP A 197 8.89 14.70 -10.24
N ILE A 198 9.13 15.65 -9.32
CA ILE A 198 9.88 15.45 -8.08
C ILE A 198 8.99 15.48 -6.85
N ALA A 199 7.78 16.03 -6.96
CA ALA A 199 6.85 16.14 -5.83
C ALA A 199 6.29 14.78 -5.39
N ASP A 200 6.41 13.73 -6.20
CA ASP A 200 6.09 12.35 -5.82
C ASP A 200 7.25 11.59 -5.16
N GLY A 201 8.37 12.28 -4.92
CA GLY A 201 9.49 11.90 -4.07
C GLY A 201 9.91 10.45 -4.19
N PHE A 202 9.33 9.60 -3.34
CA PHE A 202 9.48 8.15 -3.33
C PHE A 202 8.15 7.47 -3.06
N VAL A 203 8.09 6.18 -3.39
CA VAL A 203 7.11 5.27 -2.80
C VAL A 203 7.79 4.48 -1.68
N ALA A 204 7.22 4.54 -0.48
CA ALA A 204 7.69 3.78 0.67
C ALA A 204 6.79 2.56 0.89
N VAL A 205 7.36 1.36 0.96
CA VAL A 205 6.59 0.15 1.28
C VAL A 205 6.92 -0.31 2.68
N TYR A 206 5.87 -0.47 3.48
CA TYR A 206 5.95 -0.95 4.86
C TYR A 206 5.36 -2.35 4.95
N GLN A 207 6.02 -3.23 5.69
CA GLN A 207 5.61 -4.62 5.88
C GLN A 207 5.50 -4.99 7.35
N LEU A 208 4.48 -5.77 7.69
CA LEU A 208 4.37 -6.37 9.01
C LEU A 208 5.39 -7.51 9.17
N PRO A 209 6.05 -7.62 10.33
CA PRO A 209 7.07 -8.64 10.57
C PRO A 209 6.53 -10.08 10.63
N SER A 210 5.21 -10.25 10.74
CA SER A 210 4.53 -11.55 10.75
C SER A 210 3.66 -11.70 9.50
N ALA A 211 3.16 -12.91 9.24
CA ALA A 211 2.17 -13.16 8.18
C ALA A 211 0.75 -12.64 8.51
N ALA A 212 0.59 -11.85 9.59
CA ALA A 212 -0.68 -11.23 9.92
C ALA A 212 -1.15 -10.33 8.76
N THR A 213 -2.46 -10.27 8.58
CA THR A 213 -3.07 -9.39 7.59
C THR A 213 -4.16 -8.55 8.23
N PHE A 214 -4.34 -7.36 7.68
CA PHE A 214 -5.23 -6.34 8.19
C PHE A 214 -5.86 -5.55 7.04
N ARG A 215 -7.05 -5.00 7.27
CA ARG A 215 -7.80 -4.28 6.23
C ARG A 215 -7.51 -2.78 6.20
N TYR A 216 -7.19 -2.18 7.33
CA TYR A 216 -7.04 -0.74 7.45
C TYR A 216 -5.58 -0.40 7.70
N VAL A 217 -5.17 0.75 7.16
CA VAL A 217 -3.88 1.37 7.46
C VAL A 217 -4.13 2.73 8.10
N SER A 218 -3.29 3.08 9.07
CA SER A 218 -3.10 4.43 9.59
C SER A 218 -1.70 4.88 9.24
N VAL A 219 -1.56 6.03 8.58
CA VAL A 219 -0.27 6.68 8.31
C VAL A 219 -0.19 7.92 9.16
N THR A 220 0.78 7.95 10.06
CA THR A 220 0.99 9.03 11.03
C THR A 220 2.22 9.84 10.66
N TRP A 221 2.22 11.14 10.93
CA TRP A 221 3.48 11.87 11.00
C TRP A 221 4.29 11.42 12.21
N GLY A 222 5.60 11.37 12.05
CA GLY A 222 6.55 10.91 13.04
C GLY A 222 6.28 9.47 13.50
N GLY A 223 6.54 9.22 14.78
CA GLY A 223 6.40 7.92 15.42
C GLY A 223 7.69 7.07 15.33
N PRO A 224 7.65 5.81 15.78
CA PRO A 224 8.82 4.95 15.87
C PRO A 224 9.34 4.46 14.51
N GLY A 225 8.53 4.47 13.45
CA GLY A 225 8.94 4.07 12.10
C GLY A 225 9.48 5.21 11.25
N ALA A 226 9.14 6.45 11.59
CA ALA A 226 9.60 7.62 10.88
C ALA A 226 11.08 7.91 11.13
N ILE A 227 11.73 8.40 10.09
CA ILE A 227 13.10 8.89 10.12
C ILE A 227 13.12 10.35 10.57
N GLN A 228 12.21 11.15 10.02
CA GLN A 228 12.03 12.57 10.28
C GLN A 228 10.76 12.82 11.11
N ARG A 229 10.73 13.92 11.90
CA ARG A 229 9.67 14.21 12.89
C ARG A 229 9.49 15.73 13.07
N ASP A 230 8.92 16.39 12.08
CA ASP A 230 8.75 17.85 11.95
C ASP A 230 7.32 18.36 12.13
N ASN A 231 6.40 17.47 12.54
CA ASN A 231 5.02 17.73 12.95
C ASN A 231 3.98 17.71 11.81
N ASP A 232 4.36 17.23 10.63
CA ASP A 232 3.47 16.99 9.49
C ASP A 232 3.91 15.78 8.65
N ASN A 233 3.02 15.36 7.74
CA ASN A 233 3.35 14.51 6.61
C ASN A 233 2.43 14.79 5.43
N GLU A 234 2.89 14.62 4.19
CA GLU A 234 2.03 14.79 3.02
C GLU A 234 1.85 13.49 2.25
N ILE A 235 0.63 12.97 2.23
CA ILE A 235 0.31 11.69 1.58
C ILE A 235 -0.66 11.92 0.43
N ASP A 236 -0.28 11.47 -0.77
CA ASP A 236 -1.12 11.47 -1.97
C ASP A 236 -2.10 10.29 -1.91
N ALA A 237 -1.55 9.08 -1.76
CA ALA A 237 -2.35 7.87 -1.61
C ALA A 237 -1.65 6.77 -0.82
N VAL A 238 -2.42 5.72 -0.54
CA VAL A 238 -1.91 4.44 -0.05
C VAL A 238 -2.52 3.29 -0.85
N GLY A 239 -1.82 2.16 -0.92
CA GLY A 239 -2.36 0.95 -1.53
C GLY A 239 -1.89 -0.29 -0.80
N GLY A 240 -2.80 -1.25 -0.65
CA GLY A 240 -2.52 -2.47 0.11
C GLY A 240 -1.89 -3.56 -0.77
N LEU A 241 -0.97 -4.31 -0.17
CA LEU A 241 -0.20 -5.36 -0.80
C LEU A 241 -0.26 -6.65 0.01
N ASN A 242 -0.21 -7.78 -0.68
CA ASN A 242 -0.07 -9.09 -0.06
C ASN A 242 1.39 -9.37 0.32
N PHE A 243 1.63 -10.51 0.98
CA PHE A 243 2.96 -10.88 1.50
C PHE A 243 4.03 -10.99 0.41
N ASP A 244 3.64 -11.33 -0.83
CA ASP A 244 4.55 -11.48 -1.96
C ASP A 244 4.72 -10.17 -2.77
N GLY A 245 4.23 -9.04 -2.25
CA GLY A 245 4.26 -7.74 -2.93
C GLY A 245 3.27 -7.60 -4.09
N GLY A 246 2.34 -8.56 -4.26
CA GLY A 246 1.24 -8.43 -5.22
C GLY A 246 0.10 -7.57 -4.68
N GLY A 247 -0.79 -7.11 -5.55
CA GLY A 247 -2.00 -6.43 -5.11
C GLY A 247 -2.94 -7.33 -4.30
N ILE A 248 -3.83 -6.71 -3.52
CA ILE A 248 -4.84 -7.44 -2.76
C ILE A 248 -5.84 -8.05 -3.75
N LYS A 249 -5.88 -9.39 -3.78
CA LYS A 249 -6.97 -10.10 -4.45
C LYS A 249 -8.21 -9.98 -3.58
N VAL A 250 -9.10 -9.06 -3.92
CA VAL A 250 -10.47 -9.10 -3.39
C VAL A 250 -11.08 -10.40 -3.88
N PRO A 251 -11.42 -11.36 -2.99
CA PRO A 251 -12.13 -12.55 -3.43
C PRO A 251 -13.38 -12.09 -4.14
N GLU A 252 -13.58 -12.52 -5.40
CA GLU A 252 -14.79 -12.13 -6.11
C GLU A 252 -15.99 -12.46 -5.21
N PRO A 253 -16.90 -11.49 -5.01
CA PRO A 253 -17.95 -11.68 -4.04
C PRO A 253 -18.69 -12.96 -4.41
N GLY A 254 -18.81 -13.87 -3.44
CA GLY A 254 -19.39 -15.21 -3.63
C GLY A 254 -20.78 -15.20 -4.26
N SER A 255 -21.40 -14.03 -4.43
CA SER A 255 -22.50 -13.75 -5.35
C SER A 255 -22.30 -14.31 -6.76
N LEU A 256 -21.09 -14.34 -7.34
CA LEU A 256 -20.89 -14.96 -8.67
C LEU A 256 -20.96 -16.50 -8.60
N ALA A 257 -20.42 -17.10 -7.53
CA ALA A 257 -20.60 -18.52 -7.27
C ALA A 257 -22.07 -18.86 -6.97
N LEU A 258 -22.78 -18.01 -6.22
CA LEU A 258 -24.20 -18.14 -5.94
C LEU A 258 -25.07 -17.93 -7.19
N LEU A 259 -24.71 -17.00 -8.08
CA LEU A 259 -25.37 -16.80 -9.36
C LEU A 259 -25.18 -18.01 -10.27
N GLY A 260 -23.95 -18.55 -10.33
CA GLY A 260 -23.64 -19.79 -11.06
C GLY A 260 -24.43 -20.99 -10.54
N LEU A 261 -24.49 -21.18 -9.21
CA LEU A 261 -25.28 -22.23 -8.57
C LEU A 261 -26.79 -22.02 -8.78
N GLY A 262 -27.27 -20.79 -8.73
CA GLY A 262 -28.66 -20.43 -9.01
C GLY A 262 -29.09 -20.78 -10.43
N LEU A 263 -28.24 -20.51 -11.43
CA LEU A 263 -28.49 -20.85 -12.84
C LEU A 263 -28.43 -22.37 -13.10
N ALA A 264 -27.52 -23.08 -12.43
CA ALA A 264 -27.46 -24.55 -12.47
C ALA A 264 -28.69 -25.20 -11.81
N GLY A 265 -29.18 -24.62 -10.71
CA GLY A 265 -30.43 -25.01 -10.06
C GLY A 265 -31.65 -24.84 -10.97
N LEU A 266 -31.76 -23.69 -11.65
CA LEU A 266 -32.87 -23.41 -12.58
C LEU A 266 -32.92 -24.38 -13.78
N SER A 267 -31.75 -24.75 -14.32
CA SER A 267 -31.66 -25.68 -15.45
C SER A 267 -32.03 -27.12 -15.09
N THR A 268 -31.75 -27.58 -13.86
CA THR A 268 -32.19 -28.89 -13.37
C THR A 268 -33.68 -28.95 -13.05
N ILE A 269 -34.27 -27.86 -12.54
CA ILE A 269 -35.72 -27.75 -12.29
C ILE A 269 -36.51 -27.79 -13.61
N ARG A 270 -36.00 -27.13 -14.66
CA ARG A 270 -36.67 -27.13 -15.99
C ARG A 270 -36.74 -28.52 -16.60
N ARG A 271 -35.68 -29.34 -16.45
CA ARG A 271 -35.62 -30.71 -16.96
C ARG A 271 -36.62 -31.66 -16.30
N ARG A 272 -36.94 -31.47 -15.02
CA ARG A 272 -37.89 -32.31 -14.28
C ARG A 272 -39.37 -32.02 -14.61
N ARG A 273 -39.68 -30.88 -15.23
CA ARG A 273 -41.05 -30.55 -15.65
C ARG A 273 -41.40 -30.99 -17.07
N SER A 274 -40.41 -31.44 -17.84
CA SER A 274 -40.55 -31.86 -19.23
C SER A 274 -40.57 -33.39 -19.42
N THR A 275 -40.72 -34.15 -18.33
CA THR A 275 -40.92 -35.62 -18.29
C THR A 275 -42.17 -35.91 -17.50
#